data_AF-A0A318JDM6-F1
#
_entry.id   AF-A0A318JDM6-F1
#
_cell.length_a   1.000
_cell.length_b   1.000
_cell.length_c   1.000
_cell.angle_alpha   90.00
_cell.angle_beta   90.00
_cell.angle_gamma   90.00
#
_symmetry.space_group_name_H-M   'P 1'
#
loop_
_entity.id
_entity.type
_entity.pdbx_description
1 polymer ?
#
loop_
_entity_poly.entity_id
_entity_poly.type
_entity_poly.pdbx_seq_one_letter_code
_entity_poly.pdbx_strand_id
1 'polypeptide(L)'
;MRDKFAQARIRERLRRVQTGNFGDCEPVGEGVIELRIHVGAGYRVYFGRHGGALVLLLSGGDKGSQPDDIRRAKEHWSNWKRRQM
;
A
#
# COMPACT_ATOMS: atom_id res chain seq x y z
N MET A 1 -12.02 -9.12 8.52
CA MET A 1 -11.15 -9.97 7.68
C MET A 1 -10.81 -11.24 8.45
N ARG A 2 -11.40 -12.40 8.08
CA ARG A 2 -11.38 -13.66 8.85
C ARG A 2 -10.23 -14.62 8.50
N ASP A 3 -9.20 -14.14 7.82
CA ASP A 3 -8.07 -14.96 7.36
C ASP A 3 -6.77 -14.58 8.10
N LYS A 4 -6.46 -15.35 9.15
CA LYS A 4 -5.21 -15.17 9.93
C LYS A 4 -3.97 -15.44 9.09
N PHE A 5 -4.06 -16.31 8.09
CA PHE A 5 -2.95 -16.64 7.20
C PHE A 5 -2.64 -15.48 6.26
N ALA A 6 -3.67 -14.86 5.66
CA ALA A 6 -3.52 -13.65 4.87
C ALA A 6 -2.87 -12.51 5.67
N GLN A 7 -3.32 -12.29 6.92
CA GLN A 7 -2.72 -11.27 7.78
C GLN A 7 -1.23 -11.53 8.06
N ALA A 8 -0.86 -12.79 8.34
CA ALA A 8 0.53 -13.16 8.56
C ALA A 8 1.39 -12.91 7.31
N ARG A 9 0.87 -13.25 6.13
CA ARG A 9 1.57 -13.02 4.84
C ARG A 9 1.71 -11.53 4.51
N ILE A 10 0.69 -10.72 4.79
CA ILE A 10 0.76 -9.26 4.62
C ILE A 10 1.84 -8.69 5.57
N ARG A 11 1.83 -9.08 6.85
CA ARG A 11 2.84 -8.62 7.82
C ARG A 11 4.26 -9.00 7.40
N GLU A 12 4.47 -10.24 6.99
CA GLU A 12 5.76 -10.71 6.48
C GLU A 12 6.20 -9.91 5.26
N ARG A 13 5.26 -9.60 4.35
CA ARG A 13 5.57 -8.79 3.18
C ARG A 13 5.97 -7.36 3.54
N LEU A 14 5.26 -6.73 4.48
CA LEU A 14 5.60 -5.39 4.96
C LEU A 14 6.98 -5.36 5.62
N ARG A 15 7.36 -6.40 6.38
CA ARG A 15 8.72 -6.50 6.95
C ARG A 15 9.81 -6.50 5.88
N ARG A 16 9.59 -7.22 4.77
CA ARG A 16 10.54 -7.22 3.64
C ARG A 16 10.64 -5.84 2.98
N VAL A 17 9.51 -5.15 2.85
CA VAL A 17 9.46 -3.79 2.31
C VAL A 17 10.24 -2.83 3.21
N GLN A 18 10.13 -2.98 4.54
CA GLN A 18 10.89 -2.18 5.51
C GLN A 18 12.41 -2.36 5.36
N THR A 19 12.88 -3.54 4.95
CA THR A 19 14.30 -3.81 4.68
C THR A 19 14.70 -3.51 3.23
N GLY A 20 13.87 -2.79 2.47
CA GLY A 20 14.16 -2.39 1.08
C GLY A 20 13.80 -3.43 0.03
N ASN A 21 13.22 -4.57 0.39
CA ASN A 21 12.74 -5.57 -0.56
C ASN A 21 11.25 -5.34 -0.90
N PHE A 22 11.03 -4.46 -1.87
CA PHE A 22 9.71 -4.07 -2.34
C PHE A 22 9.01 -5.14 -3.15
N GLY A 23 9.73 -6.04 -3.83
CA GLY A 23 9.22 -7.04 -4.79
C GLY A 23 8.14 -6.49 -5.74
N ASP A 24 6.99 -7.17 -5.86
CA ASP A 24 5.88 -6.77 -6.72
C ASP A 24 5.16 -5.47 -6.28
N CYS A 25 5.67 -4.34 -6.78
CA CYS A 25 5.11 -3.00 -6.58
C CYS A 25 5.02 -2.25 -7.92
N GLU A 26 4.01 -1.40 -8.06
CA GLU A 26 3.82 -0.56 -9.25
C GLU A 26 3.45 0.87 -8.87
N PRO A 27 3.99 1.89 -9.57
CA PRO A 27 3.49 3.24 -9.43
C PRO A 27 2.06 3.36 -9.99
N VAL A 28 1.17 3.99 -9.24
CA VAL A 28 -0.24 4.24 -9.66
C VAL A 28 -0.53 5.74 -9.87
N GLY A 29 0.54 6.55 -9.90
CA GLY A 29 0.51 7.98 -10.16
C GLY A 29 0.51 8.85 -8.88
N GLU A 30 0.80 10.14 -9.06
CA GLU A 30 0.81 11.18 -8.01
C GLU A 30 1.77 10.92 -6.83
N GLY A 31 2.74 10.03 -7.03
CA GLY A 31 3.69 9.60 -6.00
C GLY A 31 3.17 8.48 -5.10
N VAL A 32 2.08 7.82 -5.48
CA VAL A 32 1.55 6.62 -4.81
C VAL A 32 2.07 5.36 -5.52
N ILE A 33 2.45 4.37 -4.72
CA ILE A 33 2.90 3.06 -5.15
C ILE A 33 1.95 2.01 -4.57
N GLU A 34 1.52 1.08 -5.40
CA GLU A 34 0.75 -0.11 -5.04
C GLU A 34 1.70 -1.29 -4.79
N LEU A 35 1.56 -1.96 -3.65
CA LEU A 35 2.16 -3.26 -3.36
C LEU A 35 1.11 -4.35 -3.59
N ARG A 36 1.41 -5.27 -4.51
CA ARG A 36 0.52 -6.38 -4.88
C ARG A 36 0.85 -7.63 -4.05
N ILE A 37 -0.12 -8.13 -3.30
CA ILE A 37 0.04 -9.31 -2.45
C ILE A 37 -0.94 -10.40 -2.90
N HIS A 38 -0.43 -11.38 -3.64
CA HIS A 38 -1.22 -12.48 -4.22
C HIS A 38 -1.48 -13.59 -3.19
N VAL A 39 -2.27 -13.27 -2.16
CA VAL A 39 -2.74 -14.22 -1.14
C VAL A 39 -4.25 -14.02 -0.94
N GLY A 40 -5.02 -15.11 -0.86
CA GLY A 40 -6.47 -15.04 -0.70
C GLY A 40 -7.14 -14.28 -1.85
N ALA A 41 -7.93 -13.25 -1.53
CA ALA A 41 -8.62 -12.40 -2.49
C ALA A 41 -7.69 -11.51 -3.35
N GLY A 42 -6.39 -11.49 -3.06
CA GLY A 42 -5.41 -10.62 -3.71
C GLY A 42 -5.46 -9.21 -3.13
N TYR A 43 -4.64 -8.97 -2.10
CA TYR A 43 -4.62 -7.70 -1.37
C TYR A 43 -3.75 -6.66 -2.05
N ARG A 44 -4.13 -5.39 -1.88
CA ARG A 44 -3.36 -4.22 -2.30
C ARG A 44 -3.10 -3.31 -1.11
N VAL A 45 -1.83 -2.91 -0.97
CA VAL A 45 -1.42 -1.91 0.02
C VAL A 45 -0.84 -0.73 -0.74
N TYR A 46 -1.25 0.48 -0.39
CA TYR A 46 -0.76 1.69 -1.06
C TYR A 46 0.12 2.48 -0.11
N PHE A 47 1.19 3.04 -0.65
CA PHE A 47 2.10 3.87 0.13
C PHE A 47 2.73 4.98 -0.71
N GLY A 48 3.11 6.06 -0.06
CA GLY A 48 3.98 7.10 -0.60
C GLY A 48 5.39 6.96 -0.06
N ARG A 49 6.36 7.60 -0.72
CA ARG A 49 7.74 7.71 -0.22
C ARG A 49 8.08 9.17 0.05
N HIS A 50 8.59 9.45 1.23
CA HIS A 50 9.08 10.78 1.62
C HIS A 50 10.47 10.63 2.26
N GLY A 51 11.50 11.09 1.54
CA GLY A 51 12.89 10.82 1.92
C GLY A 51 13.17 9.31 2.05
N GLY A 52 13.65 8.91 3.24
CA GLY A 52 13.90 7.51 3.60
C GLY A 52 12.67 6.75 4.14
N ALA A 53 11.55 7.43 4.38
CA ALA A 53 10.37 6.83 5.01
C ALA A 53 9.32 6.37 3.98
N LEU A 54 8.65 5.27 4.31
CA LEU A 54 7.46 4.81 3.61
C LEU A 54 6.22 5.19 4.42
N VAL A 55 5.29 5.90 3.77
CA VAL A 55 4.05 6.36 4.39
C VAL A 55 2.93 5.46 3.91
N LEU A 56 2.47 4.57 4.80
CA LEU A 56 1.31 3.72 4.51
C LEU A 56 0.05 4.58 4.41
N LEU A 57 -0.66 4.44 3.29
CA LEU A 57 -1.92 5.11 3.04
C LEU A 57 -3.00 4.12 3.44
N LEU A 58 -3.81 4.47 4.45
CA LEU A 58 -4.82 3.59 5.07
C LEU A 58 -6.06 3.38 4.17
N SER A 59 -5.80 3.16 2.90
CA SER A 59 -6.69 2.73 1.83
C SER A 59 -6.16 1.38 1.38
N GLY A 60 -7.01 0.38 1.27
CA GLY A 60 -6.57 -0.96 0.92
C GLY A 60 -7.73 -1.94 0.95
N GLY A 61 -7.73 -2.82 -0.03
CA GLY A 61 -8.81 -3.75 -0.28
C GLY A 61 -8.29 -4.95 -1.05
N ASP A 62 -9.23 -5.64 -1.68
CA ASP A 62 -8.95 -6.68 -2.65
C ASP A 62 -9.00 -6.12 -4.08
N LYS A 63 -8.76 -6.98 -5.07
CA LYS A 63 -8.78 -6.59 -6.48
C LYS A 63 -10.09 -5.90 -6.93
N GLY A 64 -11.24 -6.21 -6.31
CA GLY A 64 -12.55 -5.67 -6.71
C GLY A 64 -12.75 -4.19 -6.37
N SER A 65 -11.98 -3.67 -5.41
CA SER A 65 -12.05 -2.27 -4.94
C SER A 65 -10.87 -1.40 -5.42
N GLN A 66 -9.99 -1.95 -6.27
CA GLN A 66 -8.73 -1.33 -6.67
C GLN A 66 -8.86 0.11 -7.21
N PRO A 67 -9.81 0.45 -8.12
CA PRO A 67 -9.91 1.82 -8.63
C PRO A 67 -10.25 2.85 -7.55
N ASP A 68 -11.19 2.52 -6.66
CA ASP A 68 -11.59 3.38 -5.54
C ASP A 68 -10.50 3.51 -4.50
N ASP A 69 -9.77 2.42 -4.23
CA ASP A 69 -8.64 2.44 -3.31
C ASP A 69 -7.49 3.31 -3.83
N ILE A 70 -7.17 3.24 -5.14
CA ILE A 70 -6.15 4.11 -5.76
C ILE A 70 -6.55 5.57 -5.60
N ARG A 71 -7.81 5.90 -5.87
CA ARG A 71 -8.31 7.28 -5.72
C ARG A 71 -8.15 7.77 -4.27
N ARG A 72 -8.59 6.97 -3.28
CA ARG A 72 -8.45 7.31 -1.86
C ARG A 72 -7.00 7.41 -1.42
N ALA A 73 -6.13 6.53 -1.92
CA ALA A 73 -4.70 6.56 -1.63
C ALA A 73 -4.07 7.88 -2.07
N LYS A 74 -4.39 8.33 -3.29
CA LYS A 74 -3.93 9.62 -3.83
C LYS A 74 -4.42 10.81 -3.01
N GLU A 75 -5.69 10.79 -2.59
CA GLU A 75 -6.25 11.80 -1.68
C GLU A 75 -5.53 11.83 -0.33
N HIS A 76 -5.31 10.66 0.29
CA HIS A 76 -4.57 10.53 1.53
C HIS A 76 -3.13 11.04 1.39
N TRP A 77 -2.48 10.73 0.26
CA TRP A 77 -1.12 11.15 0.01
C TRP A 77 -1.00 12.66 -0.19
N SER A 78 -1.92 13.26 -0.96
CA SER A 78 -2.00 14.71 -1.11
C SER A 78 -2.22 15.42 0.24
N ASN A 79 -3.15 14.90 1.04
CA ASN A 79 -3.41 15.40 2.40
C ASN A 79 -2.21 15.29 3.31
N TRP A 80 -1.50 14.16 3.27
CA TRP A 80 -0.31 13.93 4.08
C TRP A 80 0.80 14.92 3.69
N LYS A 81 1.10 15.06 2.39
CA LYS A 81 2.11 16.01 1.90
C LYS A 81 1.84 17.44 2.34
N ARG A 82 0.58 17.89 2.29
CA ARG A 82 0.18 19.23 2.74
C ARG A 82 0.46 19.48 4.23
N ARG A 83 0.51 18.44 5.07
CA ARG A 83 0.78 18.55 6.51
C ARG A 83 2.27 18.49 6.86
N GLN A 84 3.13 18.13 5.91
CA GLN A 84 4.59 18.09 6.10
C GLN A 84 5.28 19.33 5.54
N MET A 85 4.52 20.25 4.96
CA MET A 85 4.96 21.59 4.57
C MET A 85 4.96 22.53 5.77
#